data_AF-A0A418GM13-F1
#
_entry.id   AF-A0A418GM13-F1
#
_cell.length_a   1.000
_cell.length_b   1.000
_cell.length_c   1.000
_cell.angle_alpha   90.00
_cell.angle_beta   90.00
_cell.angle_gamma   90.00
#
_symmetry.space_group_name_H-M   'P 1'
#
loop_
_entity.id
_entity.type
_entity.pdbx_description
1 polymer ?
#
loop_
_entity_poly.entity_id
_entity_poly.type
_entity_poly.pdbx_seq_one_letter_code
_entity_poly.pdbx_strand_id
1 'polypeptide(L)'
;DEAIARRGTKTEDFSEEDTSDINDSLILDTPESPLADAVANVLTMTLLKKAQLKSTVMPQVQQYAWDKAANSNQPLAHTVVLLNSGGDATQAAAILSGLTAEQSTIERALAMNWLAKYMATMPPVVLPAPAGAWAKHKLTGGGEDWRWVGQGVP
;
A
#
# COMPACT_ATOMS: atom_id res chain seq x y z
N ASP A 1 63.73 -18.59 13.10
CA ASP A 1 63.20 -17.64 14.08
C ASP A 1 62.39 -16.59 13.34
N GLU A 2 61.13 -16.90 13.03
CA GLU A 2 59.97 -16.85 13.95
C GLU A 2 59.40 -15.43 14.00
N ALA A 3 58.41 -15.19 13.15
CA ALA A 3 57.44 -14.12 13.32
C ALA A 3 56.09 -14.63 12.79
N ILE A 4 55.42 -15.41 13.64
CA ILE A 4 54.03 -15.82 13.47
C ILE A 4 53.15 -14.57 13.73
N ALA A 5 52.46 -14.09 12.69
CA ALA A 5 51.38 -13.11 12.84
C ALA A 5 50.16 -13.56 12.04
N ARG A 6 49.37 -14.43 12.68
CA ARG A 6 47.90 -14.44 12.71
C ARG A 6 47.19 -13.92 11.44
N ARG A 7 47.08 -14.76 10.41
CA ARG A 7 45.99 -14.65 9.43
C ARG A 7 44.82 -15.49 9.94
N GLY A 8 44.09 -14.92 10.90
CA GLY A 8 42.81 -15.47 11.32
C GLY A 8 41.89 -15.56 10.10
N THR A 9 41.37 -16.76 9.86
CA THR A 9 40.25 -17.02 8.99
C THR A 9 39.12 -16.05 9.34
N LYS A 10 38.86 -15.08 8.47
CA LYS A 10 37.61 -14.32 8.49
C LYS A 10 36.53 -15.32 8.09
N THR A 11 36.01 -16.05 9.06
CA THR A 11 34.68 -16.65 8.96
C THR A 11 33.75 -15.48 8.67
N GLU A 12 33.22 -15.44 7.46
CA GLU A 12 32.09 -14.61 7.11
C GLU A 12 30.99 -15.02 8.09
N ASP A 13 30.82 -14.15 9.08
CA ASP A 13 29.76 -14.26 10.05
C ASP A 13 28.49 -13.90 9.28
N PHE A 14 27.79 -14.94 8.81
CA PHE A 14 26.39 -14.87 8.37
C PHE A 14 25.50 -14.70 9.61
N SER A 15 25.82 -13.73 10.47
CA SER A 15 25.01 -13.38 11.62
C SER A 15 23.81 -12.57 11.13
N GLU A 16 22.70 -13.31 11.04
CA GLU A 16 21.34 -12.82 11.26
C GLU A 16 20.91 -11.72 10.29
N GLU A 17 20.46 -12.18 9.10
CA GLU A 17 19.51 -11.44 8.28
C GLU A 17 18.40 -10.90 9.19
N ASP A 18 18.37 -9.58 9.28
CA ASP A 18 17.52 -8.81 10.15
C ASP A 18 16.07 -9.20 9.86
N THR A 19 15.48 -10.03 10.72
CA THR A 19 14.10 -10.52 10.51
C THR A 19 13.06 -9.40 10.54
N SER A 20 13.47 -8.16 10.84
CA SER A 20 12.66 -6.96 10.62
C SER A 20 12.43 -6.66 9.14
N ASP A 21 13.39 -6.94 8.25
CA ASP A 21 13.24 -6.79 6.79
C ASP A 21 12.28 -7.82 6.19
N ILE A 22 12.09 -8.98 6.82
CA ILE A 22 11.16 -10.03 6.34
C ILE A 22 9.70 -9.56 6.46
N ASN A 23 9.37 -8.73 7.46
CA ASN A 23 8.02 -8.20 7.63
C ASN A 23 7.70 -7.01 6.70
N ASP A 24 8.73 -6.32 6.20
CA ASP A 24 8.63 -5.22 5.23
C ASP A 24 9.08 -5.62 3.82
N SER A 25 9.36 -6.90 3.58
CA SER A 25 9.68 -7.41 2.25
C SER A 25 8.51 -7.22 1.29
N LEU A 26 8.84 -6.95 0.02
CA LEU A 26 7.86 -6.89 -1.06
C LEU A 26 7.13 -8.24 -1.12
N ILE A 27 5.81 -8.22 -1.05
CA ILE A 27 4.91 -9.39 -1.01
C ILE A 27 5.19 -10.38 -2.15
N LEU A 28 5.55 -9.88 -3.33
CA LEU A 28 5.84 -10.64 -4.54
C LEU A 28 7.30 -11.09 -4.63
N ASP A 29 8.21 -10.45 -3.90
CA ASP A 29 9.61 -10.85 -3.82
C ASP A 29 9.79 -12.01 -2.83
N THR A 30 9.03 -11.99 -1.72
CA THR A 30 8.97 -13.07 -0.73
C THR A 30 7.55 -13.62 -0.57
N PRO A 31 7.06 -14.42 -1.54
CA PRO A 31 5.68 -14.92 -1.55
C PRO A 31 5.36 -15.90 -0.41
N GLU A 32 6.38 -16.52 0.19
CA GLU A 32 6.22 -17.40 1.36
C GLU A 32 6.26 -16.63 2.69
N SER A 33 6.41 -15.31 2.66
CA SER A 33 6.39 -14.50 3.87
C SER A 33 5.01 -14.55 4.53
N PRO A 34 4.94 -14.45 5.87
CA PRO A 34 3.67 -14.37 6.58
C PRO A 34 2.80 -13.17 6.15
N LEU A 35 3.41 -12.10 5.61
CA LEU A 35 2.68 -10.97 5.04
C LEU A 35 2.06 -11.33 3.70
N ALA A 36 2.81 -11.99 2.81
CA ALA A 36 2.30 -12.41 1.51
C ALA A 36 1.13 -13.40 1.66
N ASP A 37 1.22 -14.35 2.58
CA ASP A 37 0.12 -15.26 2.92
C ASP A 37 -1.11 -14.49 3.46
N ALA A 38 -0.89 -13.54 4.37
CA ALA A 38 -1.98 -12.70 4.88
C ALA A 38 -2.68 -11.91 3.76
N VAL A 39 -1.91 -11.28 2.87
CA VAL A 39 -2.45 -10.51 1.74
C VAL A 39 -3.21 -11.42 0.77
N ALA A 40 -2.70 -12.62 0.47
CA ALA A 40 -3.38 -13.60 -0.36
C ALA A 40 -4.72 -14.05 0.24
N ASN A 41 -4.77 -14.27 1.56
CA ASN A 41 -5.99 -14.63 2.26
C ASN A 41 -7.03 -13.49 2.21
N VAL A 42 -6.64 -12.24 2.49
CA VAL A 42 -7.55 -11.08 2.40
C VAL A 42 -8.04 -10.86 0.96
N LEU A 43 -7.18 -11.03 -0.03
CA LEU A 43 -7.57 -10.94 -1.44
C LEU A 43 -8.58 -12.04 -1.80
N THR A 44 -8.32 -13.28 -1.38
CA THR A 44 -9.24 -14.41 -1.62
C THR A 44 -10.61 -14.12 -1.00
N MET A 45 -10.66 -13.59 0.22
CA MET A 45 -11.91 -13.18 0.86
C MET A 45 -12.65 -12.10 0.06
N THR A 46 -11.91 -11.11 -0.45
CA THR A 46 -12.47 -10.05 -1.29
C THR A 46 -13.13 -10.63 -2.54
N LEU A 47 -12.45 -11.58 -3.19
CA LEU A 47 -12.96 -12.25 -4.38
C LEU A 47 -14.18 -13.12 -4.07
N LEU A 48 -14.18 -13.86 -2.95
CA LEU A 48 -15.32 -14.65 -2.49
C LEU A 48 -16.54 -13.75 -2.22
N LYS A 49 -16.36 -12.61 -1.53
CA LYS A 49 -17.41 -11.63 -1.25
C LYS A 49 -18.00 -11.06 -2.55
N LYS A 50 -17.15 -10.73 -3.53
CA LYS A 50 -17.59 -10.26 -4.86
C LYS A 50 -18.33 -11.33 -5.65
N ALA A 51 -17.91 -12.59 -5.55
CA ALA A 51 -18.57 -13.73 -6.18
C ALA A 51 -19.79 -14.24 -5.40
N GLN A 52 -20.13 -13.63 -4.25
CA GLN A 52 -21.20 -14.08 -3.34
C GLN A 52 -21.02 -15.53 -2.86
N LEU A 53 -19.77 -15.97 -2.74
CA LEU A 53 -19.41 -17.31 -2.28
C LEU A 53 -19.14 -17.32 -0.78
N LYS A 54 -19.43 -18.47 -0.14
CA LYS A 54 -19.14 -18.67 1.29
C LYS A 54 -17.67 -19.04 1.45
N SER A 55 -16.98 -18.39 2.39
CA SER A 55 -15.63 -18.77 2.80
C SER A 55 -15.67 -20.04 3.65
N THR A 56 -14.77 -20.97 3.36
CA THR A 56 -14.48 -22.13 4.21
C THR A 56 -13.33 -21.87 5.19
N VAL A 57 -12.67 -20.71 5.08
CA VAL A 57 -11.56 -20.31 5.95
C VAL A 57 -12.10 -19.98 7.34
N MET A 58 -11.43 -20.44 8.39
CA MET A 58 -11.81 -20.17 9.77
C MET A 58 -11.79 -18.67 10.09
N PRO A 59 -12.76 -18.12 10.84
CA PRO A 59 -12.81 -16.68 11.15
C PRO A 59 -11.54 -16.13 11.84
N GLN A 60 -10.87 -16.94 12.65
CA GLN A 60 -9.63 -16.54 13.31
C GLN A 60 -8.48 -16.29 12.33
N VAL A 61 -8.36 -17.13 11.30
CA VAL A 61 -7.35 -16.97 10.24
C VAL A 61 -7.66 -15.73 9.41
N GLN A 62 -8.93 -15.46 9.16
CA GLN A 62 -9.37 -14.26 8.46
C GLN A 62 -9.00 -12.99 9.24
N GLN A 63 -9.26 -12.98 10.55
CA GLN A 63 -8.93 -11.84 11.40
C GLN A 63 -7.42 -11.62 11.47
N TYR A 64 -6.64 -12.67 11.67
CA TYR A 64 -5.17 -12.60 11.66
C TYR A 64 -4.63 -12.02 10.34
N ALA A 65 -5.11 -12.53 9.21
CA ALA A 65 -4.68 -12.05 7.89
C ALA A 65 -5.04 -10.57 7.68
N TRP A 66 -6.23 -10.16 8.15
CA TRP A 66 -6.64 -8.76 8.10
C TRP A 66 -5.74 -7.87 8.95
N ASP A 67 -5.51 -8.23 10.22
CA ASP A 67 -4.68 -7.46 11.14
C ASP A 67 -3.24 -7.35 10.63
N LYS A 68 -2.70 -8.43 10.04
CA LYS A 68 -1.34 -8.42 9.50
C LYS A 68 -1.22 -7.55 8.24
N ALA A 69 -2.18 -7.62 7.33
CA ALA A 69 -2.18 -6.79 6.14
C ALA A 69 -2.47 -5.30 6.45
N ALA A 70 -3.29 -5.01 7.46
CA ALA A 70 -3.65 -3.65 7.85
C ALA A 70 -2.52 -2.91 8.59
N ASN A 71 -1.67 -3.64 9.32
CA ASN A 71 -0.53 -3.08 10.06
C ASN A 71 0.79 -3.14 9.27
N SER A 72 0.77 -3.56 8.00
CA SER A 72 1.95 -3.60 7.14
C SER A 72 2.32 -2.21 6.64
N ASN A 73 3.60 -1.97 6.32
CA ASN A 73 4.03 -0.76 5.60
C ASN A 73 3.84 -0.88 4.08
N GLN A 74 3.40 -2.04 3.58
CA GLN A 74 3.26 -2.29 2.15
C GLN A 74 1.98 -1.68 1.59
N PRO A 75 2.06 -0.78 0.59
CA PRO A 75 0.88 -0.10 0.05
C PRO A 75 -0.04 -1.05 -0.72
N LEU A 76 0.49 -2.17 -1.24
CA LEU A 76 -0.34 -3.24 -1.82
C LEU A 76 -1.20 -3.93 -0.75
N ALA A 77 -0.67 -4.18 0.45
CA ALA A 77 -1.42 -4.77 1.55
C ALA A 77 -2.58 -3.87 1.98
N HIS A 78 -2.32 -2.57 2.16
CA HIS A 78 -3.37 -1.59 2.45
C HIS A 78 -4.43 -1.51 1.34
N THR A 79 -4.03 -1.61 0.07
CA THR A 79 -4.96 -1.62 -1.06
C THR A 79 -5.90 -2.83 -0.99
N VAL A 80 -5.37 -4.02 -0.71
CA VAL A 80 -6.19 -5.24 -0.59
C VAL A 80 -7.14 -5.15 0.61
N VAL A 81 -6.69 -4.60 1.74
CA VAL A 81 -7.55 -4.36 2.91
C VAL A 81 -8.68 -3.39 2.57
N LEU A 82 -8.41 -2.29 1.87
CA LEU A 82 -9.41 -1.32 1.41
C LEU A 82 -10.47 -1.98 0.53
N LEU A 83 -10.05 -2.80 -0.42
CA LEU A 83 -10.97 -3.51 -1.34
C LEU A 83 -11.89 -4.49 -0.60
N ASN A 84 -11.39 -5.14 0.45
CA ASN A 84 -12.18 -6.09 1.24
C ASN A 84 -13.22 -5.38 2.13
N SER A 85 -12.79 -4.31 2.81
CA SER A 85 -13.64 -3.55 3.73
C SER A 85 -14.66 -2.67 3.00
N GLY A 86 -14.35 -2.24 1.78
CA GLY A 86 -15.15 -1.24 1.07
C GLY A 86 -14.94 0.16 1.64
N GLY A 87 -13.68 0.50 1.96
CA GLY A 87 -13.32 1.76 2.58
C GLY A 87 -13.56 3.00 1.71
N ASP A 88 -13.35 4.19 2.26
CA ASP A 88 -13.70 5.42 1.56
C ASP A 88 -12.56 5.94 0.65
N ALA A 89 -12.89 6.99 -0.11
CA ALA A 89 -11.93 7.63 -1.01
C ALA A 89 -10.85 8.44 -0.28
N THR A 90 -11.02 8.78 0.99
CA THR A 90 -9.97 9.38 1.82
C THR A 90 -8.89 8.34 2.12
N GLN A 91 -9.29 7.11 2.46
CA GLN A 91 -8.37 5.99 2.65
C GLN A 91 -7.65 5.65 1.34
N ALA A 92 -8.35 5.65 0.21
CA ALA A 92 -7.72 5.46 -1.11
C ALA A 92 -6.68 6.56 -1.41
N ALA A 93 -6.99 7.82 -1.12
CA ALA A 93 -6.07 8.94 -1.32
C ALA A 93 -4.83 8.87 -0.41
N ALA A 94 -5.00 8.43 0.84
CA ALA A 94 -3.89 8.21 1.76
C ALA A 94 -2.92 7.14 1.23
N ILE A 95 -3.44 6.01 0.73
CA ILE A 95 -2.62 4.95 0.12
C ILE A 95 -1.91 5.46 -1.14
N LEU A 96 -2.62 6.21 -2.00
CA LEU A 96 -2.03 6.82 -3.20
C LEU A 96 -0.87 7.76 -2.86
N SER A 97 -0.98 8.49 -1.76
CA SER A 97 0.06 9.43 -1.31
C SER A 97 1.31 8.69 -0.79
N GLY A 98 1.13 7.48 -0.24
CA GLY A 98 2.21 6.59 0.20
C GLY A 98 2.91 5.84 -0.94
N LEU A 99 2.34 5.81 -2.16
CA LEU A 99 2.94 5.15 -3.33
C LEU A 99 4.04 6.04 -3.94
N THR A 100 5.19 6.14 -3.26
CA THR A 100 6.34 6.96 -3.68
C THR A 100 6.83 6.54 -5.07
N ALA A 101 7.25 7.52 -5.88
CA ALA A 101 7.72 7.28 -7.25
C ALA A 101 9.05 6.53 -7.33
N GLU A 102 9.79 6.47 -6.21
CA GLU A 102 11.16 5.95 -6.16
C GLU A 102 11.23 4.42 -6.22
N GLN A 103 10.15 3.71 -5.90
CA GLN A 103 10.07 2.25 -6.00
C GLN A 103 9.04 1.82 -7.07
N SER A 104 9.47 1.82 -8.33
CA SER A 104 8.65 1.40 -9.46
C SER A 104 8.55 -0.13 -9.56
N THR A 105 7.87 -0.76 -8.59
CA THR A 105 7.67 -2.22 -8.51
C THR A 105 6.34 -2.64 -9.13
N ILE A 106 6.20 -3.93 -9.48
CA ILE A 106 4.95 -4.53 -9.98
C ILE A 106 3.81 -4.34 -8.98
N GLU A 107 4.11 -4.40 -7.68
CA GLU A 107 3.16 -4.23 -6.59
C GLU A 107 2.58 -2.82 -6.54
N ARG A 108 3.41 -1.81 -6.78
CA ARG A 108 2.95 -0.42 -6.90
C ARG A 108 2.03 -0.25 -8.10
N ALA A 109 2.40 -0.79 -9.26
CA ALA A 109 1.55 -0.73 -10.45
C ALA A 109 0.20 -1.43 -10.20
N LEU A 110 0.22 -2.56 -9.51
CA LEU A 110 -0.97 -3.32 -9.15
C LEU A 110 -1.87 -2.54 -8.17
N ALA A 111 -1.28 -1.99 -7.11
CA ALA A 111 -1.95 -1.14 -6.14
C ALA A 111 -2.60 0.07 -6.84
N MET A 112 -1.85 0.78 -7.68
CA MET A 112 -2.37 1.92 -8.45
C MET A 112 -3.55 1.53 -9.36
N ASN A 113 -3.41 0.44 -10.11
CA ASN A 113 -4.48 -0.03 -11.01
C ASN A 113 -5.74 -0.42 -10.25
N TRP A 114 -5.59 -1.09 -9.10
CA TRP A 114 -6.73 -1.48 -8.28
C TRP A 114 -7.38 -0.29 -7.58
N LEU A 115 -6.60 0.65 -7.06
CA LEU A 115 -7.11 1.90 -6.48
C LEU A 115 -7.84 2.74 -7.53
N ALA A 116 -7.29 2.86 -8.75
CA ALA A 116 -7.93 3.57 -9.85
C ALA A 116 -9.30 2.94 -10.20
N LYS A 117 -9.36 1.60 -10.31
CA LYS A 117 -10.62 0.88 -10.55
C LYS A 117 -11.61 1.03 -9.39
N TYR A 118 -11.12 1.03 -8.15
CA TYR A 118 -11.95 1.22 -6.96
C TYR A 118 -12.56 2.62 -6.92
N MET A 119 -11.75 3.65 -7.13
CA MET A 119 -12.18 5.04 -7.18
C MET A 119 -13.15 5.33 -8.32
N ALA A 120 -13.02 4.65 -9.47
CA ALA A 120 -13.98 4.76 -10.56
C ALA A 120 -15.39 4.28 -10.21
N THR A 121 -15.52 3.43 -9.18
CA THR A 121 -16.83 2.95 -8.69
C THR A 121 -17.38 3.78 -7.51
N MET A 122 -16.57 4.70 -6.97
CA MET A 122 -17.00 5.56 -5.87
C MET A 122 -17.69 6.82 -6.40
N PRO A 123 -18.68 7.37 -5.66
CA PRO A 123 -19.23 8.68 -5.97
C PRO A 123 -18.11 9.73 -5.94
N PRO A 124 -18.17 10.78 -6.78
CA PRO A 124 -17.14 11.81 -6.84
C PRO A 124 -16.89 12.38 -5.44
N VAL A 125 -15.65 12.25 -4.96
CA VAL A 125 -15.23 12.96 -3.76
C VAL A 125 -15.27 14.45 -4.05
N VAL A 126 -16.13 15.15 -3.33
CA VAL A 126 -16.03 16.59 -3.22
C VAL A 126 -14.81 16.85 -2.32
N LEU A 127 -13.66 17.13 -2.93
CA LEU A 127 -12.50 17.59 -2.19
C LEU A 127 -12.91 18.86 -1.41
N PRO A 128 -12.54 18.98 -0.13
CA PRO A 128 -12.79 20.20 0.62
C PRO A 128 -12.14 21.37 -0.13
N ALA A 129 -12.83 22.50 -0.16
CA ALA A 129 -12.29 23.70 -0.78
C ALA A 129 -10.94 24.04 -0.11
N PRO A 130 -9.89 24.31 -0.90
CA PRO A 130 -8.61 24.74 -0.34
C PRO A 130 -8.82 26.00 0.52
N ALA A 131 -8.24 25.99 1.72
CA ALA A 131 -8.36 27.10 2.65
C ALA A 131 -7.59 28.32 2.12
N GLY A 132 -8.20 29.51 2.22
CA GLY A 132 -7.61 30.77 1.77
C GLY A 132 -8.28 31.36 0.53
N ALA A 133 -7.59 32.28 -0.15
CA ALA A 133 -8.10 33.01 -1.31
C ALA A 133 -8.04 32.17 -2.61
N TRP A 134 -8.44 30.90 -2.54
CA TRP A 134 -8.56 30.05 -3.71
C TRP A 134 -9.95 30.19 -4.33
N ALA A 135 -10.00 30.55 -5.61
CA ALA A 135 -11.24 30.66 -6.37
C ALA A 135 -11.36 29.50 -7.35
N LYS A 136 -12.57 28.95 -7.50
CA LYS A 136 -12.87 27.98 -8.57
C LYS A 136 -12.82 28.70 -9.91
N HIS A 137 -12.04 28.17 -10.82
CA HIS A 137 -11.94 28.62 -12.19
C HIS A 137 -12.42 27.51 -13.12
N LYS A 138 -13.27 27.86 -14.08
CA LYS A 138 -13.87 26.90 -15.02
C LYS A 138 -13.05 26.94 -16.30
N LEU A 139 -12.39 25.83 -16.59
CA LEU A 139 -11.61 25.66 -17.81
C LEU A 139 -12.55 25.54 -19.01
N THR A 140 -12.12 26.05 -20.16
CA THR A 140 -12.89 26.04 -21.42
C THR A 140 -13.27 24.62 -21.88
N GLY A 141 -12.59 23.59 -21.38
CA GLY A 141 -12.88 22.17 -21.60
C GLY A 141 -13.85 21.53 -20.61
N GLY A 142 -14.51 22.29 -19.74
CA GLY A 142 -15.50 21.78 -18.77
C GLY A 142 -14.91 21.23 -17.46
N GLY A 143 -13.58 21.25 -17.29
CA GLY A 143 -12.93 20.98 -16.00
C GLY A 143 -13.01 22.18 -15.06
N GLU A 144 -12.94 21.93 -13.75
CA GLU A 144 -12.78 22.96 -12.71
C GLU A 144 -11.37 22.86 -12.13
N ASP A 145 -10.64 23.97 -12.07
CA ASP A 145 -9.37 24.10 -11.36
C ASP A 145 -9.46 25.16 -10.24
N TRP A 146 -8.59 25.05 -9.24
CA TRP A 146 -8.47 26.05 -8.18
C TRP A 146 -7.36 27.03 -8.53
N ARG A 147 -7.69 28.32 -8.57
CA ARG A 147 -6.74 29.40 -8.84
C ARG A 147 -6.60 30.30 -7.62
N TRP A 148 -5.36 30.53 -7.19
CA TRP A 148 -5.07 31.49 -6.13
C TRP A 148 -5.37 32.92 -6.61
N VAL A 149 -6.14 33.67 -5.82
CA VAL A 149 -6.50 35.08 -6.06
C VAL A 149 -6.10 36.00 -4.90
N GLY A 150 -5.31 35.50 -3.93
CA GLY A 150 -4.79 36.32 -2.84
C GLY A 150 -3.63 37.23 -3.27
N GLN A 151 -3.40 38.31 -2.54
CA GLN A 151 -2.15 39.07 -2.67
C GLN A 151 -1.02 38.32 -1.96
N GLY A 152 0.03 37.96 -2.70
CA GLY A 152 1.16 37.16 -2.22
C GLY A 152 1.14 35.73 -2.77
N VAL A 153 2.20 34.97 -2.48
CA VAL A 153 2.26 33.54 -2.79
C VAL A 153 1.51 32.78 -1.68
N PRO A 154 0.64 31.80 -2.00
CA PRO A 154 -0.09 31.00 -1.01
C PRO A 154 0.82 30.25 -0.03
#